data_AF-A0A9E1H9G2-F1
#
_entry.id   AF-A0A9E1H9G2-F1
#
_cell.length_a   1.000
_cell.length_b   1.000
_cell.length_c   1.000
_cell.angle_alpha   90.00
_cell.angle_beta   90.00
_cell.angle_gamma   90.00
#
_symmetry.space_group_name_H-M   'P 1'
#
loop_
_entity.id
_entity.type
_entity.pdbx_description
1 polymer ?
#
loop_
_entity_poly.entity_id
_entity_poly.type
_entity_poly.pdbx_seq_one_letter_code
_entity_poly.pdbx_strand_id
1 'polypeptide(L)'
;MQKGTIKAIVLPVVFVLAVIIFSFMTNQTNKDLTTEMSEATLPVLTLYDGKTAINELYGYTEKMDAAYMRDTITPIGEDRLLPVTVKTYQTAVDKISYEIRSLDAKRLIANADVTSYTENKGMISMELPIQNLLEENEEYLLVIQLESGDRMIYYYTRIIESQNSYVSECIDFVRQFNDTTFDSEKAASLSTYMEKTIGDNTTLQYVTLNNSLNQVSWAEFHGTRLTTPVPSVKEITPTYNVIVLDYVVTRVGQNGQSEYYNVEEYYRVRYTNTRMYLLNFERTMEEIFRGENDSISGNSILLGIRSKDVEYQTNESGKVVTFVQEGELWSYNQEANTLAKVFSFRGYEGVDDRENYGEHDIKIVNIDEAGSIDYIVYGYMNRGIHEGTVGIAVYHYDSLANTNEEQVF
;
A
#
# COMPACT_ATOMS: atom_id res chain seq x y z
N MET A 1 -54.68 4.58 11.92
CA MET A 1 -53.25 4.61 12.32
C MET A 1 -53.04 5.69 13.37
N GLN A 2 -52.57 5.32 14.55
CA GLN A 2 -52.39 6.24 15.68
C GLN A 2 -51.22 7.20 15.40
N LYS A 3 -51.37 8.47 15.82
CA LYS A 3 -50.39 9.55 15.61
C LYS A 3 -48.97 9.21 16.12
N GLY A 4 -48.82 8.23 17.00
CA GLY A 4 -47.52 7.73 17.47
C GLY A 4 -46.74 6.91 16.42
N THR A 5 -47.43 6.11 15.60
CA THR A 5 -46.79 5.26 14.58
C THR A 5 -46.27 6.09 13.40
N ILE A 6 -46.94 7.20 13.08
CA ILE A 6 -46.49 8.13 12.03
C ILE A 6 -45.21 8.86 12.48
N LYS A 7 -45.13 9.29 13.76
CA LYS A 7 -43.93 9.94 14.30
C LYS A 7 -42.72 9.00 14.35
N ALA A 8 -42.92 7.71 14.64
CA ALA A 8 -41.84 6.72 14.68
C ALA A 8 -41.20 6.43 13.31
N ILE A 9 -41.93 6.66 12.20
CA ILE A 9 -41.44 6.45 10.83
C ILE A 9 -40.91 7.75 10.22
N VAL A 10 -41.56 8.88 10.52
CA VAL A 10 -41.17 10.19 9.96
C VAL A 10 -39.84 10.68 10.55
N LEU A 11 -39.58 10.46 11.84
CA LEU A 11 -38.34 10.95 12.47
C LEU A 11 -37.05 10.35 11.84
N PRO A 12 -36.94 9.02 11.65
CA PRO A 12 -35.78 8.42 11.00
C PRO A 12 -35.60 8.91 9.56
N VAL A 13 -36.70 9.07 8.80
CA VAL A 13 -36.64 9.55 7.41
C VAL A 13 -36.16 11.00 7.35
N VAL A 14 -36.66 11.85 8.25
CA VAL A 14 -36.19 13.25 8.35
C VAL A 14 -34.75 13.33 8.82
N PHE A 15 -34.32 12.44 9.73
CA PHE A 15 -32.94 12.35 10.17
C PHE A 15 -32.00 11.93 9.03
N VAL A 16 -32.35 10.89 8.27
CA VAL A 16 -31.56 10.45 7.10
C VAL A 16 -31.53 11.54 6.02
N LEU A 17 -32.65 12.21 5.73
CA LEU A 17 -32.69 13.34 4.80
C LEU A 17 -31.85 14.51 5.30
N ALA A 18 -31.88 14.82 6.59
CA ALA A 18 -31.04 15.86 7.18
C ALA A 18 -29.56 15.48 7.09
N VAL A 19 -29.18 14.24 7.36
CA VAL A 19 -27.79 13.75 7.20
C VAL A 19 -27.34 13.81 5.74
N ILE A 20 -28.18 13.42 4.77
CA ILE A 20 -27.86 13.51 3.34
C ILE A 20 -27.70 14.98 2.92
N ILE A 21 -28.62 15.86 3.35
CA ILE A 21 -28.56 17.30 3.03
C ILE A 21 -27.36 17.95 3.70
N PHE A 22 -27.07 17.60 4.96
CA PHE A 22 -25.93 18.14 5.70
C PHE A 22 -24.62 17.58 5.15
N SER A 23 -24.56 16.32 4.73
CA SER A 23 -23.44 15.73 4.00
C SER A 23 -23.21 16.46 2.67
N PHE A 24 -24.27 16.72 1.89
CA PHE A 24 -24.18 17.51 0.66
C PHE A 24 -23.77 18.98 0.92
N MET A 25 -24.30 19.63 1.96
CA MET A 25 -23.95 21.01 2.31
C MET A 25 -22.54 21.13 2.89
N THR A 26 -22.10 20.14 3.68
CA THR A 26 -20.76 20.16 4.30
C THR A 26 -19.69 19.81 3.27
N ASN A 27 -19.97 18.86 2.35
CA ASN A 27 -19.14 18.61 1.17
C ASN A 27 -19.06 19.82 0.23
N GLN A 28 -20.05 20.72 0.24
CA GLN A 28 -19.99 21.95 -0.58
C GLN A 28 -19.07 23.04 -0.02
N THR A 29 -18.53 22.88 1.20
CA THR A 29 -17.56 23.84 1.77
C THR A 29 -16.15 23.63 1.23
N ASN A 30 -15.86 22.45 0.66
CA ASN A 30 -14.67 22.17 -0.11
C ASN A 30 -15.06 22.21 -1.59
N LYS A 31 -14.84 23.35 -2.25
CA LYS A 31 -15.07 23.47 -3.70
C LYS A 31 -14.00 22.67 -4.45
N ASP A 32 -14.24 21.39 -4.67
CA ASP A 32 -13.47 20.62 -5.66
C ASP A 32 -13.89 21.04 -7.07
N LEU A 33 -13.05 21.88 -7.68
CA LEU A 33 -13.12 22.26 -9.09
C LEU A 33 -11.88 21.76 -9.85
N THR A 34 -11.12 20.83 -9.26
CA THR A 34 -10.12 20.04 -9.96
C THR A 34 -10.81 18.97 -10.79
N THR A 35 -10.28 18.66 -11.98
CA THR A 35 -10.76 17.49 -12.74
C THR A 35 -10.30 16.25 -11.99
N GLU A 36 -11.24 15.44 -11.52
CA GLU A 36 -10.90 14.17 -10.88
C GLU A 36 -10.07 13.31 -11.84
N MET A 37 -8.92 12.85 -11.36
CA MET A 37 -8.06 11.91 -12.08
C MET A 37 -8.83 10.61 -12.33
N SER A 38 -8.60 9.93 -13.46
CA SER A 38 -9.26 8.66 -13.73
C SER A 38 -8.89 7.58 -12.71
N GLU A 39 -9.85 6.74 -12.33
CA GLU A 39 -9.69 5.60 -11.41
C GLU A 39 -8.60 4.62 -11.86
N ALA A 40 -7.98 3.92 -10.90
CA ALA A 40 -7.05 2.84 -11.22
C ALA A 40 -7.79 1.75 -12.03
N THR A 41 -7.14 1.22 -13.06
CA THR A 41 -7.68 0.20 -13.97
C THR A 41 -6.83 -1.06 -14.00
N LEU A 42 -5.54 -0.99 -13.67
CA LEU A 42 -4.64 -2.12 -13.88
C LEU A 42 -5.00 -3.32 -12.97
N PRO A 43 -4.91 -4.56 -13.51
CA PRO A 43 -5.03 -5.76 -12.70
C PRO A 43 -3.91 -5.88 -11.66
N VAL A 44 -4.20 -6.55 -10.55
CA VAL A 44 -3.21 -6.95 -9.54
C VAL A 44 -3.00 -8.45 -9.62
N LEU A 45 -1.74 -8.87 -9.62
CA LEU A 45 -1.34 -10.28 -9.64
C LEU A 45 -0.92 -10.72 -8.23
N THR A 46 -1.29 -11.93 -7.84
CA THR A 46 -0.86 -12.55 -6.58
C THR A 46 -0.26 -13.91 -6.89
N LEU A 47 0.94 -14.18 -6.38
CA LEU A 47 1.58 -15.49 -6.48
C LEU A 47 1.25 -16.36 -5.26
N TYR A 48 1.57 -17.65 -5.33
CA TYR A 48 1.26 -18.58 -4.24
C TYR A 48 2.43 -19.50 -3.96
N ASP A 49 2.68 -19.72 -2.67
CA ASP A 49 3.45 -20.86 -2.16
C ASP A 49 2.45 -21.94 -1.74
N GLY A 50 2.26 -22.93 -2.61
CA GLY A 50 1.20 -23.94 -2.48
C GLY A 50 -0.20 -23.31 -2.49
N LYS A 51 -0.80 -23.12 -1.31
CA LYS A 51 -2.13 -22.49 -1.13
C LYS A 51 -2.08 -21.14 -0.45
N THR A 52 -0.90 -20.71 -0.02
CA THR A 52 -0.71 -19.46 0.70
C THR A 52 -0.40 -18.38 -0.31
N ALA A 53 -1.26 -17.35 -0.36
CA ALA A 53 -1.01 -16.16 -1.17
C ALA A 53 0.26 -15.45 -0.67
N ILE A 54 1.13 -15.09 -1.60
CA ILE A 54 2.36 -14.32 -1.37
C ILE A 54 2.60 -13.39 -2.55
N ASN A 55 3.41 -12.36 -2.35
CA ASN A 55 3.92 -11.49 -3.41
C ASN A 55 2.79 -10.92 -4.29
N GLU A 56 2.16 -9.83 -3.85
CA GLU A 56 1.29 -9.05 -4.72
C GLU A 56 2.13 -8.18 -5.66
N LEU A 57 1.83 -8.22 -6.95
CA LEU A 57 2.54 -7.50 -8.00
C LEU A 57 1.62 -6.49 -8.68
N TYR A 58 2.15 -5.30 -8.88
CA TYR A 58 1.52 -4.20 -9.61
C TYR A 58 2.03 -4.13 -11.05
N GLY A 59 1.14 -3.77 -11.97
CA GLY A 59 1.39 -3.85 -13.41
C GLY A 59 2.08 -2.62 -13.96
N TYR A 60 3.08 -2.82 -14.81
CA TYR A 60 3.77 -1.75 -15.51
C TYR A 60 3.26 -1.67 -16.95
N THR A 61 2.89 -0.48 -17.42
CA THR A 61 2.41 -0.27 -18.80
C THR A 61 3.55 0.01 -19.79
N GLU A 62 4.74 0.29 -19.26
CA GLU A 62 5.99 0.35 -20.01
C GLU A 62 6.91 -0.81 -19.63
N LYS A 63 7.65 -1.31 -20.61
CA LYS A 63 8.59 -2.41 -20.37
C LYS A 63 9.81 -1.89 -19.61
N MET A 64 9.91 -2.29 -18.34
CA MET A 64 11.05 -2.00 -17.47
C MET A 64 12.29 -2.84 -17.83
N ASP A 65 13.47 -2.33 -17.46
CA ASP A 65 14.69 -3.13 -17.44
C ASP A 65 14.62 -4.12 -16.27
N ALA A 66 14.29 -5.36 -16.60
CA ALA A 66 14.04 -6.42 -15.63
C ALA A 66 15.23 -6.70 -14.69
N ALA A 67 16.47 -6.36 -15.06
CA ALA A 67 17.62 -6.54 -14.19
C ALA A 67 17.59 -5.64 -12.94
N TYR A 68 16.86 -4.53 -13.00
CA TYR A 68 16.66 -3.61 -11.88
C TYR A 68 15.38 -3.89 -11.08
N MET A 69 14.50 -4.78 -11.56
CA MET A 69 13.25 -5.14 -10.91
C MET A 69 13.45 -6.27 -9.89
N ARG A 70 13.97 -5.96 -8.70
CA ARG A 70 14.36 -6.96 -7.67
C ARG A 70 13.43 -7.08 -6.46
N ASP A 71 12.20 -6.58 -6.55
CA ASP A 71 11.27 -6.45 -5.42
C ASP A 71 11.04 -7.76 -4.64
N THR A 72 10.31 -8.71 -5.20
CA THR A 72 9.97 -9.98 -4.52
C THR A 72 10.72 -11.18 -5.11
N ILE A 73 10.76 -12.27 -4.34
CA ILE A 73 11.24 -13.58 -4.76
C ILE A 73 10.22 -14.66 -4.38
N THR A 74 9.91 -15.54 -5.32
CA THR A 74 8.90 -16.59 -5.16
C THR A 74 9.56 -17.97 -5.16
N PRO A 75 9.39 -18.79 -4.11
CA PRO A 75 9.89 -20.15 -4.12
C PRO A 75 9.10 -21.00 -5.12
N ILE A 76 9.79 -21.88 -5.84
CA ILE A 76 9.16 -22.87 -6.73
C ILE A 76 9.07 -24.21 -6.01
N GLY A 77 7.87 -24.78 -5.95
CA GLY A 77 7.61 -26.09 -5.37
C GLY A 77 8.18 -27.25 -6.20
N GLU A 78 8.18 -28.46 -5.62
CA GLU A 78 8.73 -29.67 -6.27
C GLU A 78 7.98 -30.07 -7.55
N ASP A 79 6.69 -29.73 -7.65
CA ASP A 79 5.87 -29.96 -8.85
C ASP A 79 6.17 -28.97 -9.99
N ARG A 80 6.93 -27.90 -9.69
CA ARG A 80 7.31 -26.82 -10.60
C ARG A 80 6.10 -26.15 -11.27
N LEU A 81 4.96 -26.16 -10.59
CA LEU A 81 3.77 -25.42 -10.98
C LEU A 81 3.68 -24.21 -10.07
N LEU A 82 3.74 -23.02 -10.65
CA LEU A 82 3.62 -21.78 -9.90
C LEU A 82 2.19 -21.26 -10.00
N PRO A 83 1.36 -21.35 -8.93
CA PRO A 83 -0.01 -20.86 -8.97
C PRO A 83 -0.03 -19.34 -8.90
N VAL A 84 -0.89 -18.74 -9.71
CA VAL A 84 -1.02 -17.29 -9.85
C VAL A 84 -2.49 -16.92 -10.01
N THR A 85 -2.92 -15.85 -9.34
CA THR A 85 -4.25 -15.26 -9.55
C THR A 85 -4.13 -13.82 -10.02
N VAL A 86 -5.05 -13.41 -10.90
CA VAL A 86 -5.15 -12.04 -11.41
C VAL A 86 -6.50 -11.48 -11.00
N LYS A 87 -6.51 -10.41 -10.19
CA LYS A 87 -7.72 -9.62 -9.96
C LYS A 87 -7.79 -8.54 -11.04
N THR A 88 -8.73 -8.69 -11.96
CA THR A 88 -8.80 -7.93 -13.22
C THR A 88 -9.33 -6.50 -13.07
N TYR A 89 -10.11 -6.21 -12.03
CA TYR A 89 -10.78 -4.91 -11.86
C TYR A 89 -11.55 -4.45 -13.12
N GLN A 90 -12.23 -5.39 -13.79
CA GLN A 90 -12.98 -5.17 -15.04
C GLN A 90 -12.11 -4.91 -16.28
N THR A 91 -10.78 -4.90 -16.16
CA THR A 91 -9.87 -4.87 -17.30
C THR A 91 -9.90 -6.22 -18.02
N ALA A 92 -10.22 -6.20 -19.31
CA ALA A 92 -10.19 -7.39 -20.15
C ALA A 92 -8.76 -7.91 -20.29
N VAL A 93 -8.59 -9.24 -20.24
CA VAL A 93 -7.29 -9.89 -20.44
C VAL A 93 -7.41 -10.81 -21.65
N ASP A 94 -6.82 -10.40 -22.77
CA ASP A 94 -6.93 -11.09 -24.05
C ASP A 94 -5.89 -12.21 -24.17
N LYS A 95 -4.71 -12.00 -23.59
CA LYS A 95 -3.61 -12.97 -23.61
C LYS A 95 -2.80 -12.89 -22.32
N ILE A 96 -2.30 -14.05 -21.90
CA ILE A 96 -1.34 -14.17 -20.79
C ILE A 96 -0.12 -14.92 -21.30
N SER A 97 1.06 -14.40 -21.01
CA SER A 97 2.33 -15.08 -21.26
C SER A 97 3.31 -14.81 -20.12
N TYR A 98 4.38 -15.60 -20.06
CA TYR A 98 5.45 -15.37 -19.11
C TYR A 98 6.81 -15.67 -19.71
N GLU A 99 7.82 -15.04 -19.13
CA GLU A 99 9.20 -15.13 -19.54
C GLU A 99 10.09 -15.36 -18.31
N ILE A 100 11.05 -16.30 -18.41
CA ILE A 100 12.05 -16.56 -17.38
C ILE A 100 13.42 -16.23 -17.96
N ARG A 101 14.20 -15.39 -17.25
CA ARG A 101 15.54 -14.96 -17.67
C ARG A 101 16.55 -15.10 -16.54
N SER A 102 17.84 -15.09 -16.87
CA SER A 102 18.91 -14.85 -15.90
C SER A 102 18.73 -13.49 -15.19
N LEU A 103 19.28 -13.33 -13.99
CA LEU A 103 19.19 -12.08 -13.23
C LEU A 103 19.71 -10.83 -13.96
N ASP A 104 20.67 -10.99 -14.87
CA ASP A 104 21.18 -9.88 -15.69
C ASP A 104 20.30 -9.59 -16.92
N ALA A 105 19.15 -10.26 -17.03
CA ALA A 105 18.20 -10.20 -18.14
C ALA A 105 18.79 -10.53 -19.52
N LYS A 106 19.97 -11.15 -19.63
CA LYS A 106 20.58 -11.45 -20.95
C LYS A 106 20.19 -12.81 -21.50
N ARG A 107 20.17 -13.85 -20.68
CA ARG A 107 19.89 -15.23 -21.10
C ARG A 107 18.40 -15.52 -20.92
N LEU A 108 17.71 -15.82 -22.02
CA LEU A 108 16.35 -16.34 -21.99
C LEU A 108 16.38 -17.83 -21.60
N ILE A 109 15.60 -18.19 -20.59
CA ILE A 109 15.46 -19.58 -20.11
C ILE A 109 14.16 -20.19 -20.63
N ALA A 110 13.04 -19.48 -20.47
CA ALA A 110 11.73 -19.92 -20.92
C ALA A 110 10.90 -18.74 -21.42
N ASN A 111 10.03 -18.98 -22.40
CA ASN A 111 9.01 -18.06 -22.87
C ASN A 111 7.82 -18.91 -23.32
N ALA A 112 6.65 -18.68 -22.74
CA ALA A 112 5.46 -19.45 -23.05
C ALA A 112 4.17 -18.64 -22.87
N ASP A 113 3.18 -18.97 -23.70
CA ASP A 113 1.80 -18.51 -23.57
C ASP A 113 1.05 -19.38 -22.54
N VAL A 114 0.20 -18.77 -21.73
CA VAL A 114 -0.65 -19.47 -20.76
C VAL A 114 -2.04 -19.63 -21.35
N THR A 115 -2.34 -20.82 -21.87
CA THR A 115 -3.63 -21.12 -22.52
C THR A 115 -4.65 -21.79 -21.61
N SER A 116 -4.23 -22.23 -20.43
CA SER A 116 -5.09 -22.94 -19.46
C SER A 116 -5.23 -22.11 -18.21
N TYR A 117 -6.37 -21.41 -18.10
CA TYR A 117 -6.74 -20.64 -16.93
C TYR A 117 -8.25 -20.71 -16.73
N THR A 118 -8.70 -20.38 -15.53
CA THR A 118 -10.12 -20.21 -15.22
C THR A 118 -10.39 -18.76 -14.89
N GLU A 119 -11.53 -18.24 -15.32
CA GLU A 119 -11.97 -16.89 -15.00
C GLU A 119 -13.33 -16.94 -14.32
N ASN A 120 -13.44 -16.29 -13.17
CA ASN A 120 -14.68 -16.21 -12.41
C ASN A 120 -14.80 -14.83 -11.76
N LYS A 121 -15.84 -14.07 -12.12
CA LYS A 121 -16.17 -12.77 -11.51
C LYS A 121 -14.98 -11.80 -11.42
N GLY A 122 -14.23 -11.66 -12.53
CA GLY A 122 -13.09 -10.76 -12.59
C GLY A 122 -11.84 -11.25 -11.86
N MET A 123 -11.79 -12.54 -11.50
CA MET A 123 -10.59 -13.21 -11.00
C MET A 123 -10.17 -14.30 -11.98
N ILE A 124 -8.94 -14.21 -12.48
CA ILE A 124 -8.31 -15.27 -13.29
C ILE A 124 -7.44 -16.11 -12.35
N SER A 125 -7.43 -17.43 -12.53
CA SER A 125 -6.56 -18.36 -11.82
C SER A 125 -5.86 -19.28 -12.80
N MET A 126 -4.54 -19.40 -12.67
CA MET A 126 -3.68 -20.16 -13.56
C MET A 126 -2.50 -20.79 -12.81
N GLU A 127 -1.84 -21.74 -13.47
CA GLU A 127 -0.58 -22.32 -13.01
C GLU A 127 0.47 -22.14 -14.12
N LEU A 128 1.62 -21.58 -13.78
CA LEU A 128 2.73 -21.39 -14.69
C LEU A 128 3.64 -22.63 -14.62
N PRO A 129 3.78 -23.41 -15.70
CA PRO A 129 4.64 -24.59 -15.69
C PRO A 129 6.11 -24.18 -15.84
N ILE A 130 6.88 -24.27 -14.77
CA ILE A 130 8.30 -23.91 -14.75
C ILE A 130 9.12 -25.11 -15.24
N GLN A 131 9.72 -24.98 -16.43
CA GLN A 131 10.49 -26.08 -17.04
C GLN A 131 11.72 -26.44 -16.20
N ASN A 132 12.20 -27.68 -16.34
CA ASN A 132 13.42 -28.17 -15.68
C ASN A 132 14.71 -27.62 -16.32
N LEU A 133 14.85 -26.30 -16.30
CA LEU A 133 15.98 -25.54 -16.82
C LEU A 133 16.59 -24.62 -15.76
N LEU A 134 16.04 -24.61 -14.54
CA LEU A 134 16.54 -23.81 -13.42
C LEU A 134 17.60 -24.61 -12.67
N GLU A 135 18.69 -23.94 -12.29
CA GLU A 135 19.68 -24.49 -11.37
C GLU A 135 19.20 -24.28 -9.91
N GLU A 136 19.42 -25.28 -9.06
CA GLU A 136 19.00 -25.23 -7.65
C GLU A 136 19.71 -24.09 -6.90
N ASN A 137 18.95 -23.34 -6.11
CA ASN A 137 19.41 -22.16 -5.37
C ASN A 137 19.99 -21.03 -6.26
N GLU A 138 19.74 -21.04 -7.56
CA GLU A 138 19.97 -19.89 -8.44
C GLU A 138 18.66 -19.10 -8.61
N GLU A 139 18.75 -17.78 -8.51
CA GLU A 139 17.60 -16.90 -8.75
C GLU A 139 17.45 -16.59 -10.24
N TYR A 140 16.20 -16.48 -10.68
CA TYR A 140 15.86 -16.10 -12.05
C TYR A 140 14.81 -15.00 -12.04
N LEU A 141 14.80 -14.15 -13.06
CA LEU A 141 13.72 -13.17 -13.26
C LEU A 141 12.52 -13.87 -13.88
N LEU A 142 11.34 -13.61 -13.33
CA LEU A 142 10.05 -13.97 -13.93
C LEU A 142 9.32 -12.69 -14.33
N VAL A 143 8.99 -12.60 -15.61
CA VAL A 143 8.17 -11.52 -16.17
C VAL A 143 6.85 -12.11 -16.64
N ILE A 144 5.75 -11.76 -15.98
CA ILE A 144 4.39 -12.12 -16.42
C ILE A 144 3.83 -10.97 -17.25
N GLN A 145 3.17 -11.27 -18.35
CA GLN A 145 2.66 -10.29 -19.30
C GLN A 145 1.17 -10.53 -19.54
N LEU A 146 0.38 -9.47 -19.41
CA LEU A 146 -1.05 -9.46 -19.77
C LEU A 146 -1.23 -8.54 -20.98
N GLU A 147 -1.89 -9.05 -22.02
CA GLU A 147 -2.35 -8.27 -23.17
C GLU A 147 -3.81 -7.84 -22.92
N SER A 148 -4.11 -6.56 -23.14
CA SER A 148 -5.43 -5.97 -22.97
C SER A 148 -5.66 -4.93 -24.07
N GLY A 149 -6.32 -5.33 -25.14
CA GLY A 149 -6.41 -4.56 -26.39
C GLY A 149 -5.02 -4.27 -26.94
N ASP A 150 -4.71 -2.99 -27.15
CA ASP A 150 -3.39 -2.54 -27.63
C ASP A 150 -2.36 -2.33 -26.50
N ARG A 151 -2.74 -2.59 -25.23
CA ARG A 151 -1.90 -2.36 -24.05
C ARG A 151 -1.27 -3.66 -23.57
N MET A 152 0.04 -3.64 -23.35
CA MET A 152 0.77 -4.68 -22.63
C MET A 152 0.99 -4.24 -21.19
N ILE A 153 0.81 -5.16 -20.25
CA ILE A 153 1.00 -4.94 -18.81
C ILE A 153 2.03 -5.96 -18.32
N TYR A 154 3.14 -5.48 -17.75
CA TYR A 154 4.28 -6.27 -17.31
C TYR A 154 4.32 -6.37 -15.79
N TYR A 155 4.65 -7.55 -15.27
CA TYR A 155 4.79 -7.78 -13.84
C TYR A 155 6.09 -8.52 -13.58
N TYR A 156 6.82 -8.08 -12.57
CA TYR A 156 8.19 -8.51 -12.34
C TYR A 156 8.34 -9.11 -10.94
N THR A 157 8.99 -10.26 -10.87
CA THR A 157 9.42 -10.88 -9.63
C THR A 157 10.64 -11.75 -9.91
N ARG A 158 11.26 -12.29 -8.85
CA ARG A 158 12.27 -13.34 -8.96
C ARG A 158 11.65 -14.68 -8.60
N ILE A 159 12.23 -15.76 -9.10
CA ILE A 159 11.90 -17.12 -8.72
C ILE A 159 13.15 -17.88 -8.33
N ILE A 160 13.00 -18.86 -7.42
CA ILE A 160 14.10 -19.72 -6.99
C ILE A 160 13.60 -21.13 -6.71
N GLU A 161 14.34 -22.13 -7.18
CA GLU A 161 14.20 -23.50 -6.72
C GLU A 161 15.07 -23.68 -5.47
N SER A 162 14.55 -23.25 -4.32
CA SER A 162 15.30 -23.23 -3.07
C SER A 162 15.24 -24.57 -2.34
N GLN A 163 16.37 -25.06 -1.86
CA GLN A 163 16.41 -26.25 -0.99
C GLN A 163 16.51 -25.86 0.48
N ASN A 164 15.79 -26.58 1.34
CA ASN A 164 15.86 -26.46 2.81
C ASN A 164 15.73 -25.01 3.32
N SER A 165 14.97 -24.17 2.61
CA SER A 165 14.78 -22.76 2.96
C SER A 165 13.52 -22.51 3.80
N TYR A 166 12.65 -23.53 3.93
CA TYR A 166 11.49 -23.54 4.84
C TYR A 166 10.63 -22.26 4.75
N VAL A 167 10.40 -21.80 3.52
CA VAL A 167 9.75 -20.52 3.24
C VAL A 167 8.32 -20.53 3.75
N SER A 168 7.58 -21.62 3.55
CA SER A 168 6.21 -21.79 4.05
C SER A 168 6.14 -21.68 5.57
N GLU A 169 7.03 -22.35 6.31
CA GLU A 169 7.07 -22.27 7.77
C GLU A 169 7.45 -20.87 8.27
N CYS A 170 8.33 -20.18 7.55
CA CYS A 170 8.67 -18.79 7.84
C CYS A 170 7.48 -17.85 7.61
N ILE A 171 6.71 -18.04 6.54
CA ILE A 171 5.49 -17.27 6.27
C ILE A 171 4.44 -17.51 7.36
N ASP A 172 4.20 -18.77 7.73
CA ASP A 172 3.24 -19.13 8.78
C ASP A 172 3.62 -18.50 10.12
N PHE A 173 4.91 -18.51 10.47
CA PHE A 173 5.41 -17.85 11.68
C PHE A 173 5.18 -16.34 11.65
N VAL A 174 5.48 -15.67 10.52
CA VAL A 174 5.30 -14.21 10.39
C VAL A 174 3.83 -13.84 10.55
N ARG A 175 2.92 -14.57 9.89
CA ARG A 175 1.48 -14.36 10.04
C ARG A 175 1.01 -14.59 11.47
N GLN A 176 1.50 -15.65 12.11
CA GLN A 176 1.18 -15.93 13.52
C GLN A 176 1.72 -14.85 14.46
N PHE A 177 2.94 -14.35 14.23
CA PHE A 177 3.51 -13.27 15.03
C PHE A 177 2.67 -12.01 14.89
N ASN A 178 2.35 -11.60 13.66
CA ASN A 178 1.46 -10.47 13.39
C ASN A 178 0.11 -10.63 14.11
N ASP A 179 -0.58 -11.77 13.91
CA ASP A 179 -1.84 -12.09 14.61
C ASP A 179 -1.72 -11.98 16.13
N THR A 180 -0.62 -12.48 16.69
CA THR A 180 -0.37 -12.46 18.13
C THR A 180 -0.17 -11.05 18.68
N THR A 181 0.37 -10.12 17.87
CA THR A 181 0.54 -8.71 18.32
C THR A 181 -0.81 -8.04 18.56
N PHE A 182 -1.86 -8.41 17.82
CA PHE A 182 -3.23 -7.91 18.00
C PHE A 182 -4.05 -8.66 19.06
N ASP A 183 -3.51 -9.75 19.61
CA ASP A 183 -4.22 -10.60 20.58
C ASP A 183 -3.67 -10.36 22.00
N SER A 184 -4.40 -9.57 22.79
CA SER A 184 -4.00 -9.22 24.15
C SER A 184 -3.83 -10.43 25.09
N GLU A 185 -4.54 -11.54 24.83
CA GLU A 185 -4.42 -12.75 25.66
C GLU A 185 -3.16 -13.54 25.32
N LYS A 186 -2.69 -13.47 24.06
CA LYS A 186 -1.50 -14.21 23.59
C LYS A 186 -0.23 -13.38 23.54
N ALA A 187 -0.32 -12.04 23.57
CA ALA A 187 0.80 -11.12 23.48
C ALA A 187 1.95 -11.43 24.45
N ALA A 188 1.65 -11.92 25.66
CA ALA A 188 2.65 -12.34 26.65
C ALA A 188 3.67 -13.36 26.12
N SER A 189 3.27 -14.21 25.16
CA SER A 189 4.14 -15.21 24.54
C SER A 189 5.26 -14.60 23.68
N LEU A 190 5.09 -13.36 23.19
CA LEU A 190 6.10 -12.67 22.39
C LEU A 190 7.32 -12.22 23.20
N SER A 191 7.22 -12.22 24.54
CA SER A 191 8.32 -11.88 25.45
C SER A 191 9.61 -12.65 25.17
N THR A 192 9.52 -13.87 24.63
CA THR A 192 10.68 -14.70 24.28
C THR A 192 11.51 -14.16 23.11
N TYR A 193 10.95 -13.27 22.29
CA TYR A 193 11.63 -12.65 21.15
C TYR A 193 12.15 -11.24 21.46
N MET A 194 11.71 -10.67 22.58
CA MET A 194 12.07 -9.30 22.96
C MET A 194 13.54 -9.20 23.34
N GLU A 195 14.14 -8.08 22.97
CA GLU A 195 15.49 -7.72 23.36
C GLU A 195 15.48 -6.75 24.56
N LYS A 196 16.66 -6.26 24.93
CA LYS A 196 16.77 -5.22 25.95
C LYS A 196 15.98 -3.99 25.51
N THR A 197 15.08 -3.53 26.38
CA THR A 197 14.24 -2.36 26.10
C THR A 197 15.07 -1.07 26.09
N ILE A 198 15.35 -0.57 24.89
CA ILE A 198 16.07 0.71 24.64
C ILE A 198 15.36 1.60 23.60
N GLY A 199 14.30 1.11 22.95
CA GLY A 199 13.52 1.84 21.95
C GLY A 199 12.57 2.88 22.56
N ASP A 200 12.08 3.79 21.71
CA ASP A 200 11.11 4.82 22.08
C ASP A 200 9.69 4.23 22.22
N ASN A 201 9.15 4.23 23.43
CA ASN A 201 7.81 3.70 23.73
C ASN A 201 6.73 4.79 23.81
N THR A 202 6.97 5.96 23.20
CA THR A 202 6.02 7.09 23.21
C THR A 202 5.21 7.22 21.92
N THR A 203 5.59 6.48 20.86
CA THR A 203 4.94 6.51 19.56
C THR A 203 4.92 5.11 18.92
N LEU A 204 3.92 4.82 18.10
CA LEU A 204 3.83 3.60 17.31
C LEU A 204 4.45 3.74 15.91
N GLN A 205 4.98 4.92 15.58
CA GLN A 205 5.56 5.21 14.26
C GLN A 205 6.68 4.26 13.87
N TYR A 206 7.52 3.85 14.83
CA TYR A 206 8.59 2.88 14.61
C TYR A 206 8.76 2.00 15.84
N VAL A 207 8.53 0.70 15.66
CA VAL A 207 8.53 -0.30 16.74
C VAL A 207 9.42 -1.48 16.36
N THR A 208 10.32 -1.87 17.26
CA THR A 208 11.24 -3.00 17.09
C THR A 208 11.22 -3.93 18.31
N LEU A 209 12.01 -5.00 18.26
CA LEU A 209 12.21 -5.89 19.42
C LEU A 209 12.90 -5.22 20.62
N ASN A 210 13.48 -4.03 20.44
CA ASN A 210 14.04 -3.24 21.52
C ASN A 210 13.01 -2.30 22.19
N ASN A 211 11.75 -2.28 21.74
CA ASN A 211 10.68 -1.62 22.45
C ASN A 211 10.17 -2.49 23.61
N SER A 212 9.21 -1.97 24.37
CA SER A 212 8.51 -2.76 25.38
C SER A 212 7.55 -3.74 24.70
N LEU A 213 7.25 -4.85 25.38
CA LEU A 213 6.28 -5.83 24.87
C LEU A 213 4.90 -5.18 24.62
N ASN A 214 4.52 -4.21 25.47
CA ASN A 214 3.30 -3.44 25.29
C ASN A 214 3.29 -2.67 23.97
N GLN A 215 4.43 -2.05 23.61
CA GLN A 215 4.55 -1.29 22.36
C GLN A 215 4.47 -2.18 21.12
N VAL A 216 5.14 -3.34 21.14
CA VAL A 216 5.02 -4.36 20.07
C VAL A 216 3.59 -4.85 19.91
N SER A 217 2.83 -4.88 21.01
CA SER A 217 1.43 -5.29 21.07
C SER A 217 0.46 -4.10 20.98
N TRP A 218 0.81 -3.07 20.21
CA TRP A 218 -0.03 -1.89 19.89
C TRP A 218 -0.39 -0.96 21.05
N ALA A 219 0.19 -1.14 22.24
CA ALA A 219 -0.04 -0.34 23.42
C ALA A 219 -1.55 -0.06 23.66
N GLU A 220 -1.96 1.21 23.68
CA GLU A 220 -3.35 1.64 23.87
C GLU A 220 -4.02 2.07 22.55
N PHE A 221 -3.54 1.59 21.40
CA PHE A 221 -4.06 2.01 20.10
C PHE A 221 -5.47 1.49 19.80
N HIS A 222 -5.81 0.30 20.32
CA HIS A 222 -7.15 -0.34 20.22
C HIS A 222 -7.74 -0.37 18.80
N GLY A 223 -6.90 -0.52 17.78
CA GLY A 223 -7.34 -0.62 16.38
C GLY A 223 -7.44 -2.05 15.84
N THR A 224 -7.95 -2.16 14.63
CA THR A 224 -8.18 -3.42 13.93
C THR A 224 -7.58 -3.38 12.52
N ARG A 225 -7.18 -4.54 12.00
CA ARG A 225 -6.75 -4.68 10.61
C ARG A 225 -7.95 -4.44 9.68
N LEU A 226 -7.81 -3.51 8.75
CA LEU A 226 -8.77 -3.24 7.69
C LEU A 226 -8.54 -4.17 6.50
N THR A 227 -7.28 -4.36 6.12
CA THR A 227 -6.87 -5.29 5.06
C THR A 227 -6.17 -6.53 5.63
N THR A 228 -6.28 -7.66 4.93
CA THR A 228 -5.54 -8.88 5.30
C THR A 228 -4.19 -8.84 4.59
N PRO A 229 -3.05 -8.81 5.31
CA PRO A 229 -1.74 -8.70 4.66
C PRO A 229 -1.43 -9.94 3.82
N VAL A 230 -0.99 -9.72 2.58
CA VAL A 230 -0.35 -10.75 1.76
C VAL A 230 1.16 -10.66 1.95
N PRO A 231 1.83 -11.72 2.42
CA PRO A 231 3.27 -11.67 2.67
C PRO A 231 4.10 -11.47 1.40
N SER A 232 4.98 -10.47 1.42
CA SER A 232 5.98 -10.24 0.39
C SER A 232 7.31 -10.87 0.80
N VAL A 233 7.73 -11.93 0.14
CA VAL A 233 9.03 -12.57 0.37
C VAL A 233 10.08 -11.78 -0.40
N LYS A 234 11.00 -11.12 0.30
CA LYS A 234 12.02 -10.23 -0.28
C LYS A 234 13.38 -10.93 -0.47
N GLU A 235 13.73 -11.83 0.44
CA GLU A 235 14.95 -12.64 0.36
C GLU A 235 14.68 -14.08 0.79
N ILE A 236 15.25 -15.03 0.05
CA ILE A 236 15.32 -16.44 0.42
C ILE A 236 16.79 -16.84 0.45
N THR A 237 17.26 -17.31 1.60
CA THR A 237 18.62 -17.81 1.75
C THR A 237 18.63 -19.12 2.51
N PRO A 238 19.71 -19.92 2.43
CA PRO A 238 19.83 -21.14 3.23
C PRO A 238 19.85 -20.93 4.75
N THR A 239 19.93 -19.69 5.22
CA THR A 239 20.08 -19.37 6.65
C THR A 239 19.00 -18.46 7.21
N TYR A 240 18.25 -17.74 6.38
CA TYR A 240 17.15 -16.87 6.80
C TYR A 240 16.30 -16.47 5.58
N ASN A 241 15.06 -16.10 5.85
CA ASN A 241 14.17 -15.45 4.89
C ASN A 241 13.86 -14.02 5.38
N VAL A 242 13.61 -13.13 4.43
CA VAL A 242 13.08 -11.78 4.68
C VAL A 242 11.67 -11.72 4.14
N ILE A 243 10.73 -11.34 5.00
CA ILE A 243 9.31 -11.24 4.68
C ILE A 243 8.83 -9.88 5.15
N VAL A 244 8.09 -9.19 4.29
CA VAL A 244 7.45 -7.91 4.58
C VAL A 244 5.93 -8.10 4.56
N LEU A 245 5.23 -7.51 5.53
CA LEU A 245 3.78 -7.39 5.52
C LEU A 245 3.39 -5.93 5.36
N ASP A 246 2.61 -5.63 4.33
CA ASP A 246 2.00 -4.32 4.11
C ASP A 246 0.49 -4.43 4.30
N TYR A 247 -0.08 -3.57 5.14
CA TYR A 247 -1.52 -3.58 5.41
C TYR A 247 -2.01 -2.27 6.04
N VAL A 248 -3.33 -2.10 6.02
CA VAL A 248 -4.00 -0.95 6.59
C VAL A 248 -4.61 -1.33 7.93
N VAL A 249 -4.36 -0.51 8.93
CA VAL A 249 -5.03 -0.58 10.23
C VAL A 249 -5.99 0.59 10.35
N THR A 250 -7.13 0.37 10.99
CA THR A 250 -8.09 1.42 11.32
C THR A 250 -8.41 1.44 12.80
N ARG A 251 -8.72 2.63 13.33
CA ARG A 251 -9.35 2.79 14.63
C ARG A 251 -10.43 3.85 14.57
N VAL A 252 -11.31 3.85 15.56
CA VAL A 252 -12.26 4.94 15.76
C VAL A 252 -11.57 6.02 16.59
N GLY A 253 -11.44 7.21 16.01
CA GLY A 253 -10.89 8.40 16.67
C GLY A 253 -11.77 8.92 17.79
N GLN A 254 -11.28 9.90 18.54
CA GLN A 254 -11.96 10.42 19.73
C GLN A 254 -13.35 11.00 19.44
N ASN A 255 -13.57 11.53 18.23
CA ASN A 255 -14.83 12.15 17.83
C ASN A 255 -15.71 11.21 16.96
N GLY A 256 -15.34 9.93 16.86
CA GLY A 256 -16.14 8.89 16.18
C GLY A 256 -15.81 8.67 14.71
N GLN A 257 -14.88 9.44 14.14
CA GLN A 257 -14.33 9.25 12.79
C GLN A 257 -13.47 8.00 12.68
N SER A 258 -13.35 7.45 11.48
CA SER A 258 -12.39 6.39 11.20
C SER A 258 -11.05 6.97 10.82
N GLU A 259 -10.01 6.63 11.58
CA GLU A 259 -8.61 6.93 11.27
C GLU A 259 -8.00 5.71 10.58
N TYR A 260 -7.10 5.94 9.62
CA TYR A 260 -6.48 4.90 8.81
C TYR A 260 -4.96 5.06 8.86
N TYR A 261 -4.26 3.93 8.88
CA TYR A 261 -2.81 3.89 9.04
C TYR A 261 -2.23 2.85 8.10
N ASN A 262 -1.25 3.26 7.31
CA ASN A 262 -0.41 2.32 6.58
C ASN A 262 0.62 1.75 7.53
N VAL A 263 0.75 0.42 7.49
CA VAL A 263 1.67 -0.33 8.34
C VAL A 263 2.50 -1.23 7.44
N GLU A 264 3.82 -1.08 7.56
CA GLU A 264 4.80 -2.01 7.01
C GLU A 264 5.48 -2.73 8.17
N GLU A 265 5.55 -4.05 8.10
CA GLU A 265 6.31 -4.88 9.04
C GLU A 265 7.38 -5.67 8.31
N TYR A 266 8.63 -5.44 8.71
CA TYR A 266 9.79 -6.17 8.23
C TYR A 266 10.14 -7.31 9.19
N TYR A 267 10.31 -8.51 8.64
CA TYR A 267 10.71 -9.70 9.38
C TYR A 267 11.95 -10.33 8.77
N ARG A 268 12.96 -10.57 9.61
CA ARG A 268 14.05 -11.49 9.27
C ARG A 268 13.94 -12.74 10.12
N VAL A 269 13.63 -13.86 9.50
CA VAL A 269 13.31 -15.11 10.21
C VAL A 269 14.21 -16.25 9.77
N ARG A 270 14.57 -17.12 10.71
CA ARG A 270 15.37 -18.31 10.44
C ARG A 270 14.71 -19.54 11.03
N TYR A 271 14.43 -20.50 10.17
CA TYR A 271 14.06 -21.84 10.59
C TYR A 271 15.30 -22.66 10.97
N THR A 272 15.19 -23.46 12.03
CA THR A 272 16.09 -24.59 12.30
C THR A 272 15.24 -25.82 12.63
N ASN A 273 15.82 -27.02 12.54
CA ASN A 273 15.16 -28.31 12.86
C ASN A 273 14.59 -28.41 14.31
N THR A 274 14.76 -27.37 15.12
CA THR A 274 14.34 -27.34 16.53
C THR A 274 13.40 -26.18 16.86
N ARG A 275 13.52 -25.02 16.20
CA ARG A 275 12.66 -23.84 16.44
C ARG A 275 12.80 -22.79 15.35
N MET A 276 11.84 -21.87 15.31
CA MET A 276 11.94 -20.61 14.59
C MET A 276 12.72 -19.58 15.39
N TYR A 277 13.49 -18.74 14.70
CA TYR A 277 14.13 -17.55 15.25
C TYR A 277 13.63 -16.32 14.53
N LEU A 278 13.16 -15.33 15.30
CA LEU A 278 12.98 -13.97 14.82
C LEU A 278 14.29 -13.21 15.05
N LEU A 279 15.02 -12.93 13.96
CA LEU A 279 16.33 -12.27 13.98
C LEU A 279 16.22 -10.75 13.93
N ASN A 280 15.20 -10.24 13.26
CA ASN A 280 14.85 -8.83 13.27
C ASN A 280 13.34 -8.67 13.07
N PHE A 281 12.78 -7.66 13.73
CA PHE A 281 11.43 -7.18 13.51
C PHE A 281 11.42 -5.66 13.62
N GLU A 282 10.85 -5.02 12.61
CA GLU A 282 10.63 -3.59 12.54
C GLU A 282 9.21 -3.37 12.03
N ARG A 283 8.46 -2.47 12.65
CA ARG A 283 7.15 -2.02 12.20
C ARG A 283 7.16 -0.52 12.06
N THR A 284 6.82 -0.01 10.89
CA THR A 284 6.50 1.40 10.69
C THR A 284 4.99 1.59 10.65
N MET A 285 4.53 2.76 11.08
CA MET A 285 3.11 3.11 11.06
C MET A 285 2.96 4.58 10.74
N GLU A 286 2.21 4.89 9.69
CA GLU A 286 2.01 6.25 9.21
C GLU A 286 0.50 6.51 9.03
N GLU A 287 0.01 7.63 9.57
CA GLU A 287 -1.39 8.02 9.50
C GLU A 287 -1.73 8.59 8.13
N ILE A 288 -2.76 8.01 7.49
CA ILE A 288 -3.35 8.59 6.28
C ILE A 288 -4.16 9.80 6.70
N PHE A 289 -3.62 10.97 6.40
CA PHE A 289 -4.25 12.23 6.76
C PHE A 289 -5.49 12.49 5.91
N ARG A 290 -6.63 12.72 6.57
CA ARG A 290 -7.93 12.95 5.90
C ARG A 290 -8.37 14.42 5.93
N GLY A 291 -7.60 15.29 6.58
CA GLY A 291 -7.86 16.73 6.61
C GLY A 291 -9.16 17.13 7.30
N GLU A 292 -9.59 16.37 8.31
CA GLU A 292 -10.79 16.69 9.08
C GLU A 292 -10.54 17.88 10.03
N ASN A 293 -11.61 18.54 10.48
CA ASN A 293 -11.49 19.80 11.26
C ASN A 293 -10.69 19.67 12.58
N ASP A 294 -10.50 18.45 13.11
CA ASP A 294 -9.70 18.20 14.31
C ASP A 294 -8.18 18.20 14.04
N SER A 295 -7.77 18.19 12.76
CA SER A 295 -6.36 18.22 12.37
C SER A 295 -5.68 19.56 12.61
N ILE A 296 -6.44 20.64 12.86
CA ILE A 296 -5.89 21.97 13.14
C ILE A 296 -6.11 22.30 14.62
N SER A 297 -5.03 22.50 15.36
CA SER A 297 -5.08 22.83 16.79
C SER A 297 -4.27 24.09 17.08
N GLY A 298 -4.97 25.22 17.19
CA GLY A 298 -4.35 26.53 17.34
C GLY A 298 -3.50 26.89 16.11
N ASN A 299 -2.18 26.97 16.30
CA ASN A 299 -1.23 27.28 15.23
C ASN A 299 -0.47 26.03 14.72
N SER A 300 -0.96 24.83 15.05
CA SER A 300 -0.32 23.57 14.69
C SER A 300 -1.23 22.72 13.82
N ILE A 301 -0.61 22.00 12.87
CA ILE A 301 -1.25 20.93 12.10
C ILE A 301 -0.89 19.60 12.77
N LEU A 302 -1.89 18.82 13.17
CA LEU A 302 -1.75 17.50 13.75
C LEU A 302 -1.76 16.47 12.61
N LEU A 303 -0.58 15.97 12.27
CA LEU A 303 -0.38 14.96 11.21
C LEU A 303 -0.52 13.52 11.71
N GLY A 304 -0.87 13.34 12.99
CA GLY A 304 -1.07 12.01 13.56
C GLY A 304 0.23 11.25 13.85
N ILE A 305 0.15 9.92 13.77
CA ILE A 305 1.33 9.04 13.92
C ILE A 305 2.10 9.08 12.60
N ARG A 306 3.28 9.69 12.61
CA ARG A 306 4.14 9.76 11.44
C ARG A 306 5.60 10.05 11.78
N SER A 307 6.52 9.79 10.84
CA SER A 307 7.93 10.17 11.01
C SER A 307 8.07 11.66 11.34
N LYS A 308 9.07 12.05 12.15
CA LYS A 308 9.34 13.46 12.47
C LYS A 308 9.84 14.26 11.27
N ASP A 309 10.38 13.59 10.26
CA ASP A 309 10.93 14.20 9.06
C ASP A 309 9.80 14.46 8.06
N VAL A 310 9.22 15.66 8.13
CA VAL A 310 8.13 16.13 7.27
C VAL A 310 8.70 16.92 6.09
N GLU A 311 8.34 16.54 4.86
CA GLU A 311 8.51 17.42 3.70
C GLU A 311 7.43 18.50 3.73
N TYR A 312 7.83 19.75 3.96
CA TYR A 312 6.94 20.90 3.90
C TYR A 312 7.67 22.17 3.44
N GLN A 313 6.91 23.14 2.95
CA GLN A 313 7.36 24.50 2.68
C GLN A 313 6.28 25.50 3.08
N THR A 314 6.66 26.78 3.17
CA THR A 314 5.72 27.88 3.38
C THR A 314 5.89 28.94 2.31
N ASN A 315 4.85 29.73 2.05
CA ASN A 315 5.04 30.98 1.32
C ASN A 315 5.91 31.98 2.13
N GLU A 316 6.33 33.09 1.52
CA GLU A 316 7.24 34.06 2.15
C GLU A 316 6.64 34.66 3.42
N SER A 317 5.32 34.85 3.44
CA SER A 317 4.61 35.36 4.62
C SER A 317 4.38 34.32 5.74
N GLY A 318 4.65 33.03 5.49
CA GLY A 318 4.46 31.94 6.46
C GLY A 318 3.00 31.59 6.77
N LYS A 319 2.07 32.09 5.96
CA LYS A 319 0.61 31.95 6.15
C LYS A 319 0.02 30.76 5.41
N VAL A 320 0.69 30.33 4.34
CA VAL A 320 0.35 29.10 3.61
C VAL A 320 1.44 28.08 3.92
N VAL A 321 1.04 26.89 4.35
CA VAL A 321 1.93 25.76 4.64
C VAL A 321 1.52 24.61 3.74
N THR A 322 2.45 24.11 2.93
CA THR A 322 2.23 22.94 2.09
C THR A 322 3.10 21.80 2.59
N PHE A 323 2.55 20.59 2.70
CA PHE A 323 3.26 19.43 3.24
C PHE A 323 2.85 18.13 2.54
N VAL A 324 3.76 17.17 2.54
CA VAL A 324 3.54 15.82 2.03
C VAL A 324 3.24 14.87 3.19
N GLN A 325 2.21 14.04 3.00
CA GLN A 325 1.80 13.02 3.95
C GLN A 325 1.31 11.78 3.20
N GLU A 326 1.95 10.64 3.42
CA GLU A 326 1.56 9.35 2.84
C GLU A 326 1.35 9.39 1.31
N GLY A 327 2.22 10.10 0.58
CA GLY A 327 2.09 10.23 -0.89
C GLY A 327 0.95 11.15 -1.35
N GLU A 328 0.43 11.99 -0.46
CA GLU A 328 -0.51 13.08 -0.77
C GLU A 328 0.13 14.44 -0.51
N LEU A 329 -0.24 15.44 -1.32
CA LEU A 329 0.16 16.83 -1.14
C LEU A 329 -1.01 17.63 -0.56
N TRP A 330 -0.76 18.33 0.53
CA TRP A 330 -1.75 19.13 1.24
C TRP A 330 -1.28 20.57 1.38
N SER A 331 -2.19 21.54 1.28
CA SER A 331 -1.93 22.95 1.50
C SER A 331 -2.90 23.54 2.51
N TYR A 332 -2.38 24.16 3.55
CA TYR A 332 -3.15 24.83 4.59
C TYR A 332 -2.96 26.34 4.51
N ASN A 333 -4.04 27.07 4.27
CA ASN A 333 -4.08 28.53 4.32
C ASN A 333 -4.61 29.00 5.68
N GLN A 334 -3.73 29.59 6.49
CA GLN A 334 -4.06 30.04 7.85
C GLN A 334 -5.06 31.20 7.89
N GLU A 335 -5.05 32.09 6.89
CA GLU A 335 -5.94 33.25 6.87
C GLU A 335 -7.38 32.87 6.53
N ALA A 336 -7.53 31.99 5.55
CA ALA A 336 -8.81 31.43 5.17
C ALA A 336 -9.29 30.32 6.12
N ASN A 337 -8.37 29.76 6.92
CA ASN A 337 -8.58 28.55 7.71
C ASN A 337 -9.11 27.39 6.84
N THR A 338 -8.47 27.19 5.69
CA THR A 338 -8.85 26.18 4.70
C THR A 338 -7.69 25.24 4.43
N LEU A 339 -8.00 23.95 4.37
CA LEU A 339 -7.08 22.89 4.03
C LEU A 339 -7.50 22.29 2.68
N ALA A 340 -6.57 22.25 1.73
CA ALA A 340 -6.77 21.72 0.40
C ALA A 340 -5.92 20.46 0.21
N LYS A 341 -6.52 19.39 -0.31
CA LYS A 341 -5.80 18.25 -0.87
C LYS A 341 -5.41 18.61 -2.30
N VAL A 342 -4.14 18.94 -2.50
CA VAL A 342 -3.61 19.41 -3.78
C VAL A 342 -3.40 18.25 -4.74
N PHE A 343 -2.91 17.12 -4.22
CA PHE A 343 -2.66 15.92 -4.99
C PHE A 343 -2.90 14.67 -4.15
N SER A 344 -3.53 13.66 -4.74
CA SER A 344 -3.58 12.29 -4.21
C SER A 344 -3.96 11.30 -5.30
N PHE A 345 -3.42 10.08 -5.21
CA PHE A 345 -3.96 8.94 -5.95
C PHE A 345 -5.12 8.24 -5.21
N ARG A 346 -5.29 8.47 -3.91
CA ARG A 346 -6.38 7.88 -3.14
C ARG A 346 -7.68 8.61 -3.41
N GLY A 347 -8.72 7.84 -3.74
CA GLY A 347 -10.08 8.32 -3.81
C GLY A 347 -10.63 8.75 -2.44
N TYR A 348 -11.82 9.33 -2.47
CA TYR A 348 -12.51 9.79 -1.26
C TYR A 348 -13.05 8.66 -0.38
N GLU A 349 -13.36 7.49 -0.97
CA GLU A 349 -14.00 6.37 -0.26
C GLU A 349 -13.03 5.19 -0.03
N GLY A 350 -12.88 4.79 1.23
CA GLY A 350 -12.12 3.60 1.59
C GLY A 350 -10.61 3.72 1.37
N VAL A 351 -9.96 2.56 1.25
CA VAL A 351 -8.55 2.42 0.86
C VAL A 351 -8.51 1.30 -0.19
N ASP A 352 -8.31 1.65 -1.46
CA ASP A 352 -8.04 0.69 -2.55
C ASP A 352 -6.52 0.45 -2.60
N ASP A 353 -6.11 -0.82 -2.57
CA ASP A 353 -4.69 -1.20 -2.53
C ASP A 353 -3.89 -0.67 -3.74
N ARG A 354 -4.52 -0.53 -4.91
CA ARG A 354 -3.87 0.01 -6.13
C ARG A 354 -3.55 1.49 -6.00
N GLU A 355 -4.44 2.23 -5.32
CA GLU A 355 -4.26 3.67 -5.09
C GLU A 355 -3.34 3.95 -3.92
N ASN A 356 -3.29 3.03 -2.96
CA ASN A 356 -2.48 3.11 -1.76
C ASN A 356 -1.07 2.52 -1.94
N TYR A 357 -0.71 2.06 -3.14
CA TYR A 357 0.60 1.53 -3.43
C TYR A 357 1.67 2.62 -3.26
N GLY A 358 2.62 2.42 -2.34
CA GLY A 358 3.51 3.46 -1.83
C GLY A 358 4.80 3.71 -2.63
N GLU A 359 4.83 3.38 -3.92
CA GLU A 359 6.05 3.48 -4.76
C GLU A 359 6.19 4.84 -5.48
N HIS A 360 5.51 5.87 -4.98
CA HIS A 360 5.69 7.25 -5.41
C HIS A 360 5.95 8.17 -4.23
N ASP A 361 6.56 9.31 -4.52
CA ASP A 361 6.77 10.36 -3.54
C ASP A 361 6.65 11.74 -4.21
N ILE A 362 6.56 12.78 -3.39
CA ILE A 362 6.25 14.14 -3.84
C ILE A 362 7.32 15.10 -3.36
N LYS A 363 7.84 15.92 -4.27
CA LYS A 363 8.76 17.01 -3.95
C LYS A 363 8.07 18.36 -4.11
N ILE A 364 8.05 19.16 -3.06
CA ILE A 364 7.59 20.55 -3.12
C ILE A 364 8.74 21.39 -3.72
N VAL A 365 8.49 22.07 -4.84
CA VAL A 365 9.50 22.90 -5.52
C VAL A 365 9.40 24.34 -5.05
N ASN A 366 8.20 24.92 -5.11
CA ASN A 366 7.97 26.31 -4.76
C ASN A 366 6.51 26.56 -4.34
N ILE A 367 6.30 27.59 -3.51
CA ILE A 367 4.98 28.12 -3.16
C ILE A 367 5.00 29.64 -3.37
N ASP A 368 4.05 30.17 -4.13
CA ASP A 368 3.92 31.62 -4.29
C ASP A 368 3.16 32.28 -3.13
N GLU A 369 3.11 33.61 -3.10
CA GLU A 369 2.42 34.35 -2.04
C GLU A 369 0.90 34.07 -1.98
N ALA A 370 0.27 33.74 -3.10
CA ALA A 370 -1.15 33.39 -3.16
C ALA A 370 -1.41 31.94 -2.70
N GLY A 371 -0.37 31.12 -2.57
CA GLY A 371 -0.45 29.71 -2.22
C GLY A 371 -0.54 28.76 -3.42
N SER A 372 -0.25 29.24 -4.63
CA SER A 372 -0.05 28.37 -5.80
C SER A 372 1.25 27.58 -5.61
N ILE A 373 1.29 26.34 -6.08
CA ILE A 373 2.35 25.39 -5.75
C ILE A 373 2.91 24.77 -7.03
N ASP A 374 4.22 24.82 -7.18
CA ASP A 374 4.94 23.98 -8.14
C ASP A 374 5.49 22.77 -7.38
N TYR A 375 5.22 21.57 -7.89
CA TYR A 375 5.66 20.33 -7.25
C TYR A 375 5.89 19.22 -8.26
N ILE A 376 6.56 18.18 -7.79
CA ILE A 376 6.93 17.01 -8.59
C ILE A 376 6.32 15.78 -7.93
N VAL A 377 5.70 14.91 -8.73
CA VAL A 377 5.36 13.54 -8.33
C VAL A 377 6.31 12.61 -9.06
N TYR A 378 7.05 11.77 -8.34
CA TYR A 378 8.03 10.88 -8.93
C TYR A 378 7.88 9.45 -8.40
N GLY A 379 8.25 8.47 -9.23
CA GLY A 379 8.05 7.05 -8.93
C GLY A 379 6.93 6.45 -9.77
N TYR A 380 6.29 5.41 -9.24
CA TYR A 380 5.23 4.66 -9.92
C TYR A 380 3.88 5.40 -9.88
N MET A 381 3.22 5.57 -11.01
CA MET A 381 1.94 6.28 -11.10
C MET A 381 0.77 5.31 -10.88
N ASN A 382 0.06 5.43 -9.75
CA ASN A 382 -0.98 4.48 -9.34
C ASN A 382 -2.27 4.53 -10.17
N ARG A 383 -2.61 5.69 -10.75
CA ARG A 383 -3.80 5.92 -11.57
C ARG A 383 -3.60 7.15 -12.46
N GLY A 384 -4.63 7.49 -13.24
CA GLY A 384 -4.55 8.61 -14.20
C GLY A 384 -4.00 8.20 -15.56
N ILE A 385 -3.65 9.20 -16.38
CA ILE A 385 -3.21 8.99 -17.76
C ILE A 385 -1.86 8.26 -17.88
N HIS A 386 -1.06 8.28 -16.81
CA HIS A 386 0.26 7.65 -16.73
C HIS A 386 0.24 6.36 -15.89
N GLU A 387 -0.94 5.80 -15.59
CA GLU A 387 -1.07 4.60 -14.75
C GLU A 387 -0.11 3.47 -15.18
N GLY A 388 0.68 2.96 -14.23
CA GLY A 388 1.63 1.86 -14.45
C GLY A 388 2.98 2.28 -15.04
N THR A 389 3.25 3.58 -15.19
CA THR A 389 4.56 4.09 -15.60
C THR A 389 5.39 4.48 -14.38
N VAL A 390 6.72 4.51 -14.54
CA VAL A 390 7.65 5.04 -13.53
C VAL A 390 8.33 6.26 -14.13
N GLY A 391 8.12 7.44 -13.53
CA GLY A 391 8.54 8.69 -14.13
C GLY A 391 8.59 9.86 -13.15
N ILE A 392 8.65 11.07 -13.70
CA ILE A 392 8.71 12.33 -12.96
C ILE A 392 7.72 13.30 -13.61
N ALA A 393 6.59 13.51 -12.96
CA ALA A 393 5.56 14.46 -13.39
C ALA A 393 5.74 15.79 -12.66
N VAL A 394 5.79 16.90 -13.39
CA VAL A 394 5.82 18.26 -12.82
C VAL A 394 4.43 18.86 -12.91
N TYR A 395 3.94 19.38 -11.79
CA TYR A 395 2.61 19.95 -11.68
C TYR A 395 2.67 21.40 -11.22
N HIS A 396 1.67 22.17 -11.67
CA HIS A 396 1.34 23.48 -11.16
C HIS A 396 -0.08 23.46 -10.58
N TYR A 397 -0.21 23.81 -9.30
CA TYR A 397 -1.48 24.01 -8.62
C TYR A 397 -1.75 25.51 -8.47
N ASP A 398 -2.84 26.01 -9.06
CA ASP A 398 -3.33 27.37 -8.90
C ASP A 398 -4.33 27.43 -7.73
N SER A 399 -3.97 28.16 -6.67
CA SER A 399 -4.79 28.25 -5.45
C SER A 399 -6.06 29.10 -5.61
N LEU A 400 -6.09 30.01 -6.59
CA LEU A 400 -7.23 30.90 -6.84
C LEU A 400 -8.30 30.19 -7.67
N ALA A 401 -7.86 29.40 -8.66
CA ALA A 401 -8.73 28.58 -9.49
C ALA A 401 -9.07 27.23 -8.83
N ASN A 402 -8.27 26.79 -7.86
CA ASN A 402 -8.28 25.44 -7.29
C ASN A 402 -8.16 24.38 -8.41
N THR A 403 -7.15 24.54 -9.26
CA THR A 403 -6.90 23.66 -10.40
C THR A 403 -5.47 23.16 -10.36
N ASN A 404 -5.29 21.88 -10.69
CA ASN A 404 -4.00 21.24 -10.79
C ASN A 404 -3.73 20.87 -12.25
N GLU A 405 -2.60 21.28 -12.80
CA GLU A 405 -2.22 21.06 -14.19
C GLU A 405 -0.85 20.38 -14.28
N GLU A 406 -0.78 19.25 -14.98
CA GLU A 406 0.48 18.62 -15.36
C GLU A 406 1.17 19.48 -16.42
N GLN A 407 2.38 19.94 -16.12
CA GLN A 407 3.19 20.76 -17.01
C GLN A 407 4.08 19.89 -17.92
N VAL A 408 4.59 18.77 -17.38
CA VAL A 408 5.42 17.80 -18.11
C VAL A 408 5.44 16.46 -17.37
N PHE A 409 5.64 15.38 -18.13
CA PHE A 409 5.94 14.02 -17.65
C PHE A 409 7.24 13.52 -18.28
#